data_AF-A0A150PHT2-F1
#
_entry.id   AF-A0A150PHT2-F1
#
_cell.length_a   1.000
_cell.length_b   1.000
_cell.length_c   1.000
_cell.angle_alpha   90.00
_cell.angle_beta   90.00
_cell.angle_gamma   90.00
#
_symmetry.space_group_name_H-M   'P 1'
#
loop_
_entity.id
_entity.type
_entity.pdbx_description
1 polymer ?
#
loop_
_entity_poly.entity_id
_entity_poly.type
_entity_poly.pdbx_seq_one_letter_code
_entity_poly.pdbx_strand_id
1 'polypeptide(L)'
;MTSATVTLLGAAEASRPPAWRARLIEFLLVGGATLVLFPLVWLLRNTVGLDPAELAVGFLTFHAASVINDPHFAVTYLVFYKDARRRALGADIAPVQRARYIAVGLLVPLALLAWAVVALATGSARTMGLMIQLMFFLVGWHYVKQGFGILTVLSARRGHRFSLTERRAILAHCFAGWAYAWASPADPGREVSEKGVIYTSIAHPPGLELAAGIAFGASAIALLLALARRWRAERRLPPLEPLAGFFITVWLWTVYSSLDRLMVYLIPALHSVQYLYFVWLLKRNEAREAEGPPTFGKPVALRLAVLAASAVGLGWVLLRGAPALLDGALVPSASAGESTAGLGETPYLAAIYVFVNIHHYFMDSVIWRRDNPDTRYLLHSS
;
A
#
# COMPACT_ATOMS: atom_id res chain seq x y z
N MET A 1 -36.92 -17.66 2.21
CA MET A 1 -36.86 -16.24 2.61
C MET A 1 -36.94 -16.17 4.13
N THR A 2 -35.80 -15.99 4.80
CA THR A 2 -35.71 -15.70 6.23
C THR A 2 -34.53 -14.76 6.40
N SER A 3 -34.86 -13.51 6.73
CA SER A 3 -33.94 -12.40 6.93
C SER A 3 -33.14 -12.63 8.21
N ALA A 4 -31.92 -13.13 8.10
CA ALA A 4 -30.96 -13.11 9.21
C ALA A 4 -30.30 -11.72 9.24
N THR A 5 -30.98 -10.78 9.88
CA THR A 5 -30.39 -9.54 10.37
C THR A 5 -29.36 -9.92 11.42
N VAL A 6 -28.08 -10.01 11.01
CA VAL A 6 -26.97 -10.14 11.97
C VAL A 6 -26.80 -8.79 12.63
N THR A 7 -27.56 -8.60 13.70
CA THR A 7 -27.37 -7.55 14.70
C THR A 7 -25.96 -7.72 15.26
N LEU A 8 -25.07 -6.78 14.96
CA LEU A 8 -23.76 -6.66 15.60
C LEU A 8 -23.96 -6.29 17.08
N LEU A 9 -24.26 -7.28 17.91
CA LEU A 9 -24.17 -7.18 19.36
C LEU A 9 -22.70 -7.30 19.76
N GLY A 10 -22.22 -6.23 20.35
CA GLY A 10 -20.84 -6.02 20.75
C GLY A 10 -20.62 -4.53 20.82
N ALA A 11 -21.24 -3.88 21.80
CA ALA A 11 -20.78 -2.58 22.26
C ALA A 11 -19.28 -2.75 22.55
N ALA A 12 -18.43 -2.14 21.73
CA ALA A 12 -17.03 -2.04 22.07
C ALA A 12 -17.00 -1.36 23.44
N GLU A 13 -16.52 -2.06 24.47
CA GLU A 13 -16.22 -1.43 25.75
C GLU A 13 -15.46 -0.15 25.44
N ALA A 14 -15.95 0.96 26.00
CA ALA A 14 -15.34 2.26 25.84
C ALA A 14 -13.96 2.22 26.52
N SER A 15 -12.96 1.72 25.79
CA SER A 15 -11.58 1.72 26.21
C SER A 15 -11.19 3.16 26.53
N ARG A 16 -10.50 3.35 27.66
CA ARG A 16 -9.99 4.67 28.07
C ARG A 16 -9.31 5.35 26.87
N PRO A 17 -9.53 6.66 26.67
CA PRO A 17 -8.90 7.36 25.56
C PRO A 17 -7.38 7.12 25.63
N PRO A 18 -6.75 6.69 24.53
CA PRO A 18 -5.31 6.44 24.54
C PRO A 18 -4.60 7.73 24.96
N ALA A 19 -3.57 7.57 25.78
CA ALA A 19 -2.74 8.68 26.24
C ALA A 19 -2.29 9.53 25.04
N TRP A 20 -2.18 10.85 25.24
CA TRP A 20 -1.83 11.80 24.16
C TRP A 20 -0.61 11.34 23.35
N ARG A 21 0.39 10.73 24.01
CA ARG A 21 1.59 10.16 23.37
C ARG A 21 1.25 9.08 22.36
N ALA A 22 0.35 8.17 22.70
CA ALA A 22 -0.07 7.09 21.80
C ALA A 22 -0.82 7.64 20.58
N ARG A 23 -1.64 8.69 20.76
CA ARG A 23 -2.31 9.38 19.63
C ARG A 23 -1.33 10.09 18.72
N LEU A 24 -0.32 10.75 19.30
CA LEU A 24 0.74 11.41 18.52
C LEU A 24 1.55 10.40 17.72
N ILE A 25 1.95 9.28 18.34
CA ILE A 25 2.66 8.20 17.64
C ILE A 25 1.80 7.64 16.50
N GLU A 26 0.53 7.33 16.77
CA GLU A 26 -0.41 6.86 15.74
C GLU A 26 -0.54 7.88 14.60
N PHE A 27 -0.69 9.17 14.91
CA PHE A 27 -0.75 10.24 13.91
C PHE A 27 0.50 10.28 13.04
N LEU A 28 1.70 10.22 13.64
CA LEU A 28 2.96 10.23 12.91
C LEU A 28 3.08 9.01 11.99
N LEU A 29 2.74 7.81 12.50
CA LEU A 29 2.79 6.55 11.74
C LEU A 29 1.78 6.51 10.60
N VAL A 30 0.61 7.14 10.75
CA VAL A 30 -0.46 7.15 9.73
C VAL A 30 -0.40 8.33 8.76
N GLY A 31 0.74 9.01 8.67
CA GLY A 31 1.04 10.02 7.65
C GLY A 31 1.45 11.37 8.21
N GLY A 32 1.20 11.67 9.49
CA GLY A 32 1.51 12.95 10.13
C GLY A 32 3.00 13.33 10.08
N ALA A 33 3.91 12.34 10.01
CA ALA A 33 5.33 12.59 9.82
C ALA A 33 5.64 13.41 8.55
N THR A 34 4.79 13.32 7.52
CA THR A 34 4.87 14.12 6.29
C THR A 34 4.91 15.63 6.57
N LEU A 35 4.13 16.10 7.54
CA LEU A 35 4.05 17.53 7.87
C LEU A 35 5.34 18.06 8.51
N VAL A 36 6.15 17.17 9.09
CA VAL A 36 7.48 17.47 9.61
C VAL A 36 8.53 17.30 8.52
N LEU A 37 8.39 16.29 7.66
CA LEU A 37 9.38 16.01 6.62
C LEU A 37 9.40 17.08 5.52
N PHE A 38 8.26 17.63 5.09
CA PHE A 38 8.22 18.73 4.11
C PHE A 38 9.12 19.92 4.48
N PRO A 39 9.00 20.55 5.66
CA PRO A 39 9.87 21.65 6.04
C PRO A 39 11.34 21.22 6.21
N LEU A 40 11.60 19.96 6.63
CA LEU A 40 12.97 19.45 6.75
C LEU A 40 13.65 19.26 5.39
N VAL A 41 12.95 18.69 4.40
CA VAL A 41 13.52 18.55 3.04
C VAL A 41 13.64 19.90 2.35
N TRP A 42 12.72 20.83 2.62
CA TRP A 42 12.82 22.23 2.16
C TRP A 42 14.04 22.93 2.77
N LEU A 43 14.31 22.72 4.06
CA LEU A 43 15.50 23.28 4.70
C LEU A 43 16.78 22.64 4.13
N LEU A 44 16.79 21.32 3.93
CA LEU A 44 17.91 20.60 3.36
C LEU A 44 18.26 21.13 1.96
N ARG A 45 17.29 21.17 1.03
CA ARG A 45 17.52 21.66 -0.33
C ARG A 45 18.00 23.12 -0.37
N ASN A 46 17.52 23.96 0.56
CA ASN A 46 17.92 25.37 0.63
C ASN A 46 19.29 25.57 1.26
N THR A 47 19.78 24.62 2.05
CA THR A 47 21.07 24.72 2.75
C THR A 47 22.21 24.11 1.94
N VAL A 48 21.98 22.97 1.28
CA VAL A 48 23.04 22.25 0.54
C VAL A 48 22.83 22.23 -0.98
N GLY A 49 21.73 22.80 -1.48
CA GLY A 49 21.35 22.73 -2.89
C GLY A 49 20.54 21.48 -3.23
N LEU A 50 19.85 21.51 -4.38
CA LEU A 50 18.94 20.43 -4.79
C LEU A 50 19.69 19.15 -5.14
N ASP A 51 20.71 19.20 -6.00
CA ASP A 51 21.38 18.00 -6.49
C ASP A 51 22.07 17.20 -5.36
N PRO A 52 22.82 17.83 -4.43
CA PRO A 52 23.37 17.11 -3.28
C PRO A 52 22.30 16.56 -2.34
N ALA A 53 21.20 17.29 -2.15
CA ALA A 53 20.07 16.83 -1.34
C ALA A 53 19.37 15.63 -1.98
N GLU A 54 19.18 15.63 -3.30
CA GLU A 54 18.56 14.53 -4.04
C GLU A 54 19.43 13.28 -3.99
N LEU A 55 20.75 13.42 -4.17
CA LEU A 55 21.68 12.31 -4.00
C LEU A 55 21.63 11.74 -2.58
N ALA A 56 21.68 12.61 -1.55
CA ALA A 56 21.66 12.19 -0.16
C ALA A 56 20.35 11.49 0.24
N VAL A 57 19.20 12.09 -0.11
CA VAL A 57 17.87 11.53 0.20
C VAL A 57 17.62 10.28 -0.63
N GLY A 58 17.98 10.26 -1.91
CA GLY A 58 17.84 9.09 -2.78
C GLY A 58 18.67 7.91 -2.27
N PHE A 59 19.93 8.14 -1.90
CA PHE A 59 20.79 7.10 -1.32
C PHE A 59 20.26 6.59 0.03
N LEU A 60 19.88 7.52 0.92
CA LEU A 60 19.29 7.17 2.21
C LEU A 60 18.03 6.32 2.04
N THR A 61 17.10 6.74 1.19
CA THR A 61 15.82 6.02 0.98
C THR A 61 16.02 4.70 0.26
N PHE A 62 16.95 4.59 -0.68
CA PHE A 62 17.32 3.33 -1.32
C PHE A 62 17.79 2.27 -0.31
N HIS A 63 18.62 2.67 0.65
CA HIS A 63 19.06 1.78 1.73
C HIS A 63 17.97 1.56 2.78
N ALA A 64 17.23 2.60 3.16
CA ALA A 64 16.11 2.49 4.11
C ALA A 64 15.00 1.58 3.58
N ALA A 65 14.83 1.47 2.25
CA ALA A 65 13.89 0.53 1.65
C ALA A 65 14.12 -0.92 2.11
N SER A 66 15.37 -1.33 2.39
CA SER A 66 15.69 -2.69 2.86
C SER A 66 15.10 -3.03 4.23
N VAL A 67 14.82 -2.02 5.05
CA VAL A 67 14.33 -2.17 6.42
C VAL A 67 12.88 -1.71 6.59
N ILE A 68 12.32 -1.02 5.58
CA ILE A 68 10.95 -0.48 5.63
C ILE A 68 10.09 -1.04 4.49
N ASN A 69 10.47 -0.81 3.23
CA ASN A 69 9.68 -1.19 2.07
C ASN A 69 9.72 -2.70 1.79
N ASP A 70 10.91 -3.29 1.77
CA ASP A 70 11.07 -4.71 1.46
C ASP A 70 10.36 -5.59 2.52
N PRO A 71 10.46 -5.30 3.83
CA PRO A 71 9.69 -6.00 4.85
C PRO A 71 8.18 -5.73 4.76
N HIS A 72 7.76 -4.54 4.31
CA HIS A 72 6.35 -4.23 4.06
C HIS A 72 5.76 -5.15 2.99
N PHE A 73 6.44 -5.35 1.86
CA PHE A 73 5.98 -6.31 0.84
C PHE A 73 6.00 -7.73 1.39
N ALA A 74 7.10 -8.14 2.03
CA ALA A 74 7.28 -9.50 2.52
C ALA A 74 6.29 -9.89 3.62
N VAL A 75 5.97 -8.98 4.55
CA VAL A 75 5.02 -9.28 5.61
C VAL A 75 3.63 -9.54 5.05
N THR A 76 3.25 -8.95 3.92
CA THR A 76 2.01 -9.30 3.21
C THR A 76 1.98 -10.76 2.81
N TYR A 77 3.08 -11.30 2.25
CA TYR A 77 3.18 -12.72 1.92
C TYR A 77 3.04 -13.60 3.16
N LEU A 78 3.77 -13.25 4.23
CA LEU A 78 3.69 -13.98 5.50
C LEU A 78 2.28 -13.98 6.08
N VAL A 79 1.59 -12.83 6.02
CA VAL A 79 0.21 -12.70 6.50
C VAL A 79 -0.77 -13.42 5.58
N PHE A 80 -0.61 -13.34 4.26
CA PHE A 80 -1.52 -13.91 3.25
C PHE A 80 -1.47 -15.43 3.23
N TYR A 81 -0.26 -16.00 3.19
CA TYR A 81 -0.05 -17.44 3.07
C TYR A 81 -0.04 -18.17 4.42
N LYS A 82 -0.12 -17.44 5.55
CA LYS A 82 -0.40 -18.04 6.85
C LYS A 82 -1.70 -18.85 6.77
N ASP A 83 -1.63 -20.11 7.18
CA ASP A 83 -2.75 -21.05 7.19
C ASP A 83 -3.45 -21.17 5.81
N ALA A 84 -2.66 -21.13 4.71
CA ALA A 84 -3.18 -21.13 3.34
C ALA A 84 -4.23 -22.24 3.08
N ARG A 85 -4.03 -23.44 3.64
CA ARG A 85 -5.00 -24.54 3.54
C ARG A 85 -6.37 -24.18 4.14
N ARG A 86 -6.40 -23.57 5.34
CA ARG A 86 -7.64 -23.09 5.97
C ARG A 86 -8.28 -21.99 5.14
N ARG A 87 -7.49 -21.07 4.59
CA ARG A 87 -8.02 -19.95 3.79
C ARG A 87 -8.59 -20.37 2.44
N ALA A 88 -8.01 -21.39 1.82
CA ALA A 88 -8.47 -21.93 0.54
C ALA A 88 -9.62 -22.92 0.70
N LEU A 89 -9.63 -23.75 1.75
CA LEU A 89 -10.51 -24.91 1.89
C LEU A 89 -11.38 -24.91 3.15
N GLY A 90 -11.18 -23.98 4.08
CA GLY A 90 -11.88 -23.94 5.38
C GLY A 90 -13.36 -23.58 5.25
N ALA A 91 -14.21 -24.35 5.93
CA ALA A 91 -15.65 -24.11 5.93
C ALA A 91 -16.05 -22.81 6.66
N ASP A 92 -15.18 -22.29 7.54
CA ASP A 92 -15.36 -21.06 8.31
C ASP A 92 -15.17 -19.77 7.48
N ILE A 93 -14.58 -19.87 6.29
CA ILE A 93 -14.39 -18.75 5.37
C ILE A 93 -15.51 -18.75 4.32
N ALA A 94 -16.17 -17.61 4.10
CA ALA A 94 -17.23 -17.51 3.09
C ALA A 94 -16.75 -17.94 1.68
N PRO A 95 -17.59 -18.62 0.85
CA PRO A 95 -17.17 -19.14 -0.46
C PRO A 95 -16.53 -18.10 -1.37
N VAL A 96 -17.09 -16.89 -1.42
CA VAL A 96 -16.55 -15.78 -2.23
C VAL A 96 -15.17 -15.35 -1.73
N GLN A 97 -14.93 -15.36 -0.43
CA GLN A 97 -13.63 -15.01 0.15
C GLN A 97 -12.59 -16.10 -0.11
N ARG A 98 -12.98 -17.39 -0.07
CA ARG A 98 -12.09 -18.50 -0.49
C ARG A 98 -11.71 -18.40 -1.96
N ALA A 99 -12.68 -18.13 -2.84
CA ALA A 99 -12.42 -17.94 -4.26
C ALA A 99 -11.41 -16.80 -4.52
N ARG A 100 -11.51 -15.70 -3.76
CA ARG A 100 -10.51 -14.63 -3.80
C ARG A 100 -9.13 -15.08 -3.34
N TYR A 101 -9.03 -15.83 -2.25
CA TYR A 101 -7.75 -16.39 -1.78
C TYR A 101 -7.10 -17.30 -2.83
N ILE A 102 -7.89 -18.16 -3.49
CA ILE A 102 -7.37 -19.04 -4.56
C ILE A 102 -6.95 -18.21 -5.78
N ALA A 103 -7.81 -17.30 -6.24
CA ALA A 103 -7.52 -16.47 -7.41
C ALA A 103 -6.25 -15.64 -7.19
N VAL A 104 -6.15 -14.97 -6.04
CA VAL A 104 -5.01 -14.10 -5.72
C VAL A 104 -3.78 -14.90 -5.32
N GLY A 105 -3.92 -16.00 -4.60
CA GLY A 105 -2.80 -16.80 -4.10
C GLY A 105 -2.21 -17.80 -5.10
N LEU A 106 -2.92 -18.06 -6.21
CA LEU A 106 -2.48 -19.04 -7.21
C LEU A 106 -2.58 -18.47 -8.62
N LEU A 107 -3.77 -18.03 -9.06
CA LEU A 107 -3.98 -17.66 -10.47
C LEU A 107 -3.23 -16.37 -10.84
N VAL A 108 -3.31 -15.34 -10.00
CA VAL A 108 -2.61 -14.06 -10.20
C VAL A 108 -1.09 -14.24 -10.28
N PRO A 109 -0.40 -14.86 -9.29
CA PRO A 109 1.04 -15.03 -9.38
C PRO A 109 1.45 -15.92 -10.55
N LEU A 110 0.68 -16.96 -10.91
CA LEU A 110 0.98 -17.75 -12.11
C LEU A 110 0.89 -16.92 -13.39
N ALA A 111 -0.13 -16.08 -13.53
CA ALA A 111 -0.28 -15.19 -14.68
C ALA A 111 0.85 -14.14 -14.75
N LEU A 112 1.22 -13.55 -13.61
CA LEU A 112 2.33 -12.58 -13.53
C LEU A 112 3.67 -13.24 -13.84
N LEU A 113 3.90 -14.47 -13.35
CA LEU A 113 5.10 -15.24 -13.64
C LEU A 113 5.18 -15.57 -15.14
N ALA A 114 4.08 -16.04 -15.74
CA ALA A 114 4.03 -16.31 -17.17
C ALA A 114 4.32 -15.05 -18.00
N TRP A 115 3.77 -13.90 -17.61
CA TRP A 115 4.05 -12.61 -18.27
C TRP A 115 5.52 -12.23 -18.14
N ALA A 116 6.10 -12.29 -16.94
CA ALA A 116 7.52 -12.01 -16.73
C ALA A 116 8.43 -12.94 -17.53
N VAL A 117 8.15 -14.26 -17.53
CA VAL A 117 8.90 -15.25 -18.30
C VAL A 117 8.84 -14.95 -19.80
N VAL A 118 7.68 -14.60 -20.34
CA VAL A 118 7.54 -14.22 -21.75
C VAL A 118 8.35 -12.95 -22.05
N ALA A 119 8.28 -11.93 -21.20
CA ALA A 119 9.03 -10.69 -21.37
C ALA A 119 10.54 -10.94 -21.40
N LEU A 120 11.05 -11.76 -20.46
CA LEU A 120 12.46 -12.12 -20.34
C LEU A 120 12.93 -12.99 -21.50
N ALA A 121 12.17 -14.05 -21.83
CA ALA A 121 12.53 -15.00 -22.90
C ALA A 121 12.54 -14.35 -24.30
N THR A 122 11.76 -13.28 -24.49
CA THR A 122 11.67 -12.55 -25.77
C THR A 122 12.51 -11.29 -25.81
N GLY A 123 13.16 -10.89 -24.71
CA GLY A 123 13.91 -9.62 -24.65
C GLY A 123 13.04 -8.37 -24.77
N SER A 124 11.73 -8.47 -24.54
CA SER A 124 10.76 -7.41 -24.90
C SER A 124 10.63 -6.34 -23.81
N ALA A 125 11.35 -5.22 -24.02
CA ALA A 125 11.24 -3.99 -23.23
C ALA A 125 9.81 -3.48 -23.13
N ARG A 126 9.07 -3.56 -24.23
CA ARG A 126 7.65 -3.17 -24.27
C ARG A 126 6.80 -4.05 -23.36
N THR A 127 6.97 -5.37 -23.41
CA THR A 127 6.19 -6.31 -22.60
C THR A 127 6.48 -6.10 -21.11
N MET A 128 7.75 -5.89 -20.74
CA MET A 128 8.15 -5.55 -19.37
C MET A 128 7.62 -4.17 -18.96
N GLY A 129 7.74 -3.17 -19.83
CA GLY A 129 7.23 -1.81 -19.63
C GLY A 129 5.73 -1.75 -19.38
N LEU A 130 4.94 -2.62 -20.03
CA LEU A 130 3.50 -2.75 -19.73
C LEU A 130 3.25 -3.29 -18.31
N MET A 131 4.06 -4.22 -17.83
CA MET A 131 3.98 -4.69 -16.43
C MET A 131 4.35 -3.55 -15.46
N ILE A 132 5.40 -2.78 -15.76
CA ILE A 132 5.82 -1.63 -14.94
C ILE A 132 4.72 -0.57 -14.88
N GLN A 133 4.08 -0.26 -16.01
CA GLN A 133 2.97 0.71 -16.02
C GLN A 133 1.75 0.22 -15.24
N LEU A 134 1.41 -1.08 -15.34
CA LEU A 134 0.38 -1.68 -14.50
C LEU A 134 0.73 -1.58 -13.02
N MET A 135 2.00 -1.80 -12.66
CA MET A 135 2.48 -1.62 -11.28
C MET A 135 2.21 -0.20 -10.79
N PHE A 136 2.66 0.84 -11.49
CA PHE A 136 2.45 2.23 -11.05
C PHE A 136 0.98 2.61 -10.98
N PHE A 137 0.16 2.16 -11.94
CA PHE A 137 -1.28 2.35 -11.92
C PHE A 137 -1.91 1.77 -10.65
N LEU A 138 -1.53 0.55 -10.28
CA LEU A 138 -2.03 -0.14 -9.08
C LEU A 138 -1.44 0.42 -7.79
N VAL A 139 -0.21 0.92 -7.78
CA VAL A 139 0.42 1.58 -6.60
C VAL A 139 -0.36 2.84 -6.21
N GLY A 140 -0.70 3.72 -7.16
CA GLY A 140 -1.52 4.89 -6.87
C GLY A 140 -2.91 4.49 -6.33
N TRP A 141 -3.52 3.46 -6.92
CA TRP A 141 -4.81 2.94 -6.46
C TRP A 141 -4.71 2.39 -5.03
N HIS A 142 -3.64 1.66 -4.77
CA HIS A 142 -3.34 1.07 -3.46
C HIS A 142 -3.27 2.15 -2.38
N TYR A 143 -2.54 3.24 -2.63
CA TYR A 143 -2.33 4.33 -1.67
C TYR A 143 -3.66 4.96 -1.25
N VAL A 144 -4.51 5.33 -2.20
CA VAL A 144 -5.80 5.96 -1.85
C VAL A 144 -6.74 5.02 -1.10
N LYS A 145 -6.69 3.71 -1.39
CA LYS A 145 -7.43 2.70 -0.62
C LYS A 145 -6.89 2.53 0.79
N GLN A 146 -5.58 2.62 0.97
CA GLN A 146 -4.97 2.61 2.30
C GLN A 146 -5.39 3.84 3.11
N GLY A 147 -5.40 5.03 2.50
CA GLY A 147 -5.94 6.26 3.09
C GLY A 147 -7.40 6.08 3.56
N PHE A 148 -8.25 5.46 2.74
CA PHE A 148 -9.62 5.11 3.14
C PHE A 148 -9.66 4.14 4.35
N GLY A 149 -8.78 3.14 4.36
CA GLY A 149 -8.62 2.21 5.47
C GLY A 149 -8.23 2.91 6.78
N ILE A 150 -7.26 3.83 6.72
CA ILE A 150 -6.83 4.68 7.85
C ILE A 150 -8.01 5.42 8.44
N LEU A 151 -8.75 6.15 7.61
CA LEU A 151 -9.91 6.91 8.07
C LEU A 151 -10.95 6.00 8.72
N THR A 152 -11.33 4.93 8.04
CA THR A 152 -12.47 4.11 8.48
C THR A 152 -12.16 3.23 9.68
N VAL A 153 -10.99 2.59 9.75
CA VAL A 153 -10.63 1.67 10.83
C VAL A 153 -10.31 2.44 12.10
N LEU A 154 -9.45 3.46 12.04
CA LEU A 154 -9.05 4.20 13.23
C LEU A 154 -10.19 5.05 13.79
N SER A 155 -11.07 5.58 12.93
CA SER A 155 -12.31 6.21 13.40
C SER A 155 -13.20 5.18 14.11
N ALA A 156 -13.36 3.97 13.57
CA ALA A 156 -14.18 2.93 14.17
C ALA A 156 -13.64 2.49 15.54
N ARG A 157 -12.31 2.39 15.70
CA ARG A 157 -11.64 2.13 17.00
C ARG A 157 -11.93 3.20 18.05
N ARG A 158 -12.31 4.41 17.62
CA ARG A 158 -12.65 5.55 18.48
C ARG A 158 -14.17 5.76 18.58
N GLY A 159 -14.95 4.74 18.23
CA GLY A 159 -16.41 4.80 18.27
C GLY A 159 -17.05 5.63 17.15
N HIS A 160 -16.29 6.10 16.16
CA HIS A 160 -16.78 6.89 15.04
C HIS A 160 -16.97 6.01 13.81
N ARG A 161 -18.23 5.70 13.45
CA ARG A 161 -18.57 4.87 12.29
C ARG A 161 -19.21 5.69 11.19
N PHE A 162 -18.78 5.43 9.95
CA PHE A 162 -19.35 6.04 8.76
C PHE A 162 -20.53 5.21 8.23
N SER A 163 -21.62 5.91 7.89
CA SER A 163 -22.74 5.39 7.12
C SER A 163 -22.31 4.94 5.72
N LEU A 164 -23.16 4.18 5.03
CA LEU A 164 -22.87 3.72 3.68
C LEU A 164 -22.65 4.88 2.69
N THR A 165 -23.44 5.94 2.80
CA THR A 165 -23.35 7.12 1.93
C THR A 165 -22.05 7.88 2.15
N GLU A 166 -21.64 8.08 3.39
CA GLU A 166 -20.35 8.72 3.71
C GLU A 166 -19.19 7.88 3.21
N ARG A 167 -19.22 6.56 3.42
CA ARG A 167 -18.18 5.65 2.91
C ARG A 167 -18.08 5.73 1.38
N ARG A 168 -19.21 5.82 0.67
CA ARG A 168 -19.23 5.97 -0.79
C ARG A 168 -18.66 7.32 -1.21
N ALA A 169 -18.97 8.42 -0.53
CA ALA A 169 -18.42 9.73 -0.82
C ALA A 169 -16.89 9.76 -0.63
N ILE A 170 -16.39 9.19 0.48
CA ILE A 170 -14.96 9.08 0.76
C ILE A 170 -14.27 8.20 -0.30
N LEU A 171 -14.82 7.04 -0.64
CA LEU A 171 -14.26 6.15 -1.68
C LEU A 171 -14.28 6.80 -3.07
N ALA A 172 -15.36 7.51 -3.41
CA ALA A 172 -15.43 8.25 -4.67
C ALA A 172 -14.32 9.31 -4.73
N HIS A 173 -14.06 10.01 -3.62
CA HIS A 173 -12.97 10.97 -3.55
C HIS A 173 -11.57 10.31 -3.67
N CYS A 174 -11.37 9.16 -3.02
CA CYS A 174 -10.14 8.36 -3.21
C CYS A 174 -9.90 8.02 -4.68
N PHE A 175 -10.90 7.45 -5.35
CA PHE A 175 -10.75 7.01 -6.74
C PHE A 175 -10.66 8.18 -7.72
N ALA A 176 -11.37 9.28 -7.48
CA ALA A 176 -11.21 10.48 -8.29
C ALA A 176 -9.82 11.11 -8.10
N GLY A 177 -9.29 11.15 -6.87
CA GLY A 177 -7.94 11.62 -6.59
C GLY A 177 -6.87 10.75 -7.25
N TRP A 178 -7.02 9.42 -7.19
CA TRP A 178 -6.15 8.50 -7.91
C TRP A 178 -6.24 8.67 -9.43
N ALA A 179 -7.44 8.76 -10.00
CA ALA A 179 -7.63 8.92 -11.44
C ALA A 179 -7.01 10.23 -11.93
N TYR A 180 -7.14 11.32 -11.16
CA TYR A 180 -6.50 12.58 -11.48
C TYR A 180 -4.98 12.52 -11.35
N ALA A 181 -4.46 11.92 -10.28
CA ALA A 181 -3.02 11.73 -10.10
C ALA A 181 -2.39 10.86 -11.19
N TRP A 182 -3.12 9.87 -11.69
CA TRP A 182 -2.68 9.08 -12.83
C TRP A 182 -2.69 9.90 -14.12
N ALA A 183 -3.72 10.72 -14.33
CA ALA A 183 -3.89 11.49 -15.55
C ALA A 183 -3.02 12.77 -15.63
N SER A 184 -2.51 13.26 -14.50
CA SER A 184 -1.83 14.56 -14.37
C SER A 184 -0.37 14.39 -13.89
N PRO A 185 0.62 14.98 -14.60
CA PRO A 185 0.46 15.69 -15.87
C PRO A 185 0.10 14.73 -17.01
N ALA A 186 -0.58 15.23 -18.04
CA ALA A 186 -0.84 14.43 -19.25
C ALA A 186 0.48 13.87 -19.83
N ASP A 187 0.56 12.55 -20.01
CA ASP A 187 1.70 11.88 -20.63
C ASP A 187 1.42 11.71 -22.13
N PRO A 188 2.20 12.34 -23.04
CA PRO A 188 2.03 12.16 -24.48
C PRO A 188 2.53 10.80 -25.00
N GLY A 189 3.04 9.93 -24.12
CA GLY A 189 3.76 8.72 -24.48
C GLY A 189 5.22 9.07 -24.76
N ARG A 190 6.09 8.79 -23.79
CA ARG A 190 7.51 9.14 -23.86
C ARG A 190 8.38 7.98 -23.43
N GLU A 191 9.65 8.04 -23.81
CA GLU A 191 10.63 7.10 -23.30
C GLU A 191 10.90 7.37 -21.81
N VAL A 192 10.83 6.32 -21.01
CA VAL A 192 11.11 6.32 -19.58
C VAL A 192 12.00 5.14 -19.23
N SER A 193 12.77 5.27 -18.16
CA SER A 193 13.66 4.24 -17.65
C SER A 193 13.27 3.89 -16.23
N GLU A 194 12.94 2.62 -15.98
CA GLU A 194 12.56 2.12 -14.66
C GLU A 194 13.24 0.79 -14.38
N LYS A 195 13.95 0.73 -13.25
CA LYS A 195 14.69 -0.48 -12.82
C LYS A 195 15.57 -1.07 -13.92
N GLY A 196 16.22 -0.21 -14.69
CA GLY A 196 17.10 -0.60 -15.81
C GLY A 196 16.39 -0.86 -17.14
N VAL A 197 15.06 -0.92 -17.18
CA VAL A 197 14.29 -1.15 -18.41
C VAL A 197 13.89 0.18 -19.03
N ILE A 198 14.27 0.39 -20.28
CA ILE A 198 13.87 1.57 -21.08
C ILE A 198 12.66 1.18 -21.94
N TYR A 199 11.55 1.90 -21.80
CA TYR A 199 10.34 1.64 -22.57
C TYR A 199 9.54 2.91 -22.85
N THR A 200 8.65 2.85 -23.84
CA THR A 200 7.71 3.95 -24.14
C THR A 200 6.44 3.82 -23.28
N SER A 201 6.10 4.88 -22.54
CA SER A 201 4.86 4.95 -21.76
C SER A 201 3.61 5.00 -22.65
N ILE A 202 2.46 4.59 -22.09
CA ILE A 202 1.17 4.67 -22.76
C ILE A 202 0.72 6.13 -22.72
N ALA A 203 0.52 6.71 -23.90
CA ALA A 203 -0.01 8.06 -24.02
C ALA A 203 -1.42 8.17 -23.40
N HIS A 204 -1.64 9.21 -22.61
CA HIS A 204 -2.95 9.55 -22.10
C HIS A 204 -3.83 10.13 -23.21
N PRO A 205 -5.09 9.69 -23.32
CA PRO A 205 -6.00 10.25 -24.32
C PRO A 205 -6.28 11.73 -24.03
N PRO A 206 -6.48 12.56 -25.08
CA PRO A 206 -6.82 13.96 -24.91
C PRO A 206 -8.04 14.15 -24.00
N GLY A 207 -7.95 15.09 -23.07
CA GLY A 207 -9.03 15.41 -22.14
C GLY A 207 -9.15 14.50 -20.91
N LEU A 208 -8.36 13.42 -20.79
CA LEU A 208 -8.37 12.56 -19.59
C LEU A 208 -8.04 13.35 -18.33
N GLU A 209 -6.98 14.18 -18.38
CA GLU A 209 -6.57 15.03 -17.26
C GLU A 209 -7.69 15.97 -16.81
N LEU A 210 -8.34 16.66 -17.76
CA LEU A 210 -9.44 17.57 -17.48
C LEU A 210 -10.65 16.83 -16.88
N ALA A 211 -11.05 15.71 -17.48
CA ALA A 211 -12.18 14.93 -17.00
C ALA A 211 -11.94 14.38 -15.58
N ALA A 212 -10.75 13.85 -15.33
CA ALA A 212 -10.34 13.37 -14.02
C ALA A 212 -10.27 14.52 -12.99
N GLY A 213 -9.77 15.69 -13.40
CA GLY A 213 -9.72 16.90 -12.58
C GLY A 213 -11.11 17.42 -12.18
N ILE A 214 -12.06 17.43 -13.12
CA ILE A 214 -13.47 17.78 -12.84
C ILE A 214 -14.08 16.77 -11.86
N ALA A 215 -13.89 15.47 -12.10
CA ALA A 215 -14.37 14.43 -11.20
C ALA A 215 -13.76 14.56 -9.79
N PHE A 216 -12.47 14.87 -9.72
CA PHE A 216 -11.77 15.10 -8.46
C PHE A 216 -12.33 16.31 -7.70
N GLY A 217 -12.48 17.47 -8.37
CA GLY A 217 -13.10 18.66 -7.79
C GLY A 217 -14.54 18.42 -7.30
N ALA A 218 -15.37 17.77 -8.12
CA ALA A 218 -16.75 17.42 -7.75
C ALA A 218 -16.79 16.46 -6.54
N SER A 219 -15.89 15.46 -6.50
CA SER A 219 -15.80 14.53 -5.38
C SER A 219 -15.33 15.20 -4.08
N ALA A 220 -14.45 16.21 -4.17
CA ALA A 220 -14.01 16.99 -3.03
C ALA A 220 -15.17 17.79 -2.42
N ILE A 221 -15.98 18.45 -3.26
CA ILE A 221 -17.21 19.12 -2.83
C ILE A 221 -18.17 18.13 -2.17
N ALA A 222 -18.39 16.96 -2.78
CA ALA A 222 -19.26 15.92 -2.22
C ALA A 222 -18.76 15.43 -0.84
N LEU A 223 -17.44 15.26 -0.67
CA LEU A 223 -16.84 14.91 0.62
C LEU A 223 -17.05 16.02 1.66
N LEU A 224 -16.81 17.29 1.32
CA LEU A 224 -17.03 18.43 2.21
C LEU A 224 -18.51 18.52 2.63
N LEU A 225 -19.44 18.32 1.70
CA LEU A 225 -20.87 18.29 2.00
C LEU A 225 -21.23 17.12 2.91
N ALA A 226 -20.64 15.94 2.73
CA ALA A 226 -20.84 14.80 3.62
C ALA A 226 -20.35 15.11 5.05
N LEU A 227 -19.15 15.67 5.19
CA LEU A 227 -18.59 16.08 6.48
C LEU A 227 -19.41 17.20 7.15
N ALA A 228 -19.86 18.19 6.38
CA ALA A 228 -20.67 19.30 6.87
C ALA A 228 -22.06 18.85 7.32
N ARG A 229 -22.73 17.99 6.54
CA ARG A 229 -24.03 17.40 6.91
C ARG A 229 -23.90 16.60 8.21
N ARG A 230 -22.84 15.81 8.33
CA ARG A 230 -22.57 15.05 9.55
C ARG A 230 -22.32 15.96 10.74
N TRP A 231 -21.47 16.97 10.60
CA TRP A 231 -21.21 17.93 11.67
C TRP A 231 -22.49 18.65 12.10
N ARG A 232 -23.38 19.02 11.18
CA ARG A 232 -24.67 19.63 11.51
C ARG A 232 -25.57 18.67 12.29
N ALA A 233 -25.62 17.39 11.90
CA ALA A 233 -26.48 16.38 12.52
C ALA A 233 -25.97 15.88 13.88
N GLU A 234 -24.67 15.58 13.98
CA GLU A 234 -24.07 14.91 15.14
C GLU A 234 -23.23 15.85 16.02
N ARG A 235 -22.96 17.09 15.56
CA ARG A 235 -22.02 18.05 16.19
C ARG A 235 -20.63 17.47 16.44
N ARG A 236 -20.26 16.43 15.67
CA ARG A 236 -19.01 15.69 15.79
C ARG A 236 -18.41 15.47 14.40
N LEU A 237 -17.15 15.85 14.25
CA LEU A 237 -16.34 15.48 13.10
C LEU A 237 -15.67 14.12 13.32
N PRO A 238 -15.23 13.45 12.25
CA PRO A 238 -14.31 12.33 12.38
C PRO A 238 -13.08 12.75 13.21
N PRO A 239 -12.47 11.81 13.95
CA PRO A 239 -11.26 12.11 14.69
C PRO A 239 -10.19 12.72 13.77
N LEU A 240 -9.54 13.80 14.23
CA LEU A 240 -8.68 14.62 13.37
C LEU A 240 -7.46 13.87 12.85
N GLU A 241 -6.87 13.00 13.67
CA GLU A 241 -5.65 12.26 13.32
C GLU A 241 -5.85 11.32 12.11
N PRO A 242 -6.85 10.42 12.07
CA PRO A 242 -7.10 9.60 10.89
C PRO A 242 -7.68 10.38 9.71
N LEU A 243 -8.39 11.50 9.96
CA LEU A 243 -8.82 12.40 8.90
C LEU A 243 -7.63 13.09 8.22
N ALA A 244 -6.66 13.56 8.99
CA ALA A 244 -5.42 14.12 8.49
C ALA A 244 -4.59 13.07 7.73
N GLY A 245 -4.44 11.86 8.28
CA GLY A 245 -3.75 10.76 7.59
C GLY A 245 -4.38 10.43 6.22
N PHE A 246 -5.71 10.44 6.15
CA PHE A 246 -6.45 10.30 4.90
C PHE A 246 -6.15 11.41 3.89
N PHE A 247 -6.24 12.69 4.31
CA PHE A 247 -5.97 13.81 3.42
C PHE A 247 -4.51 13.84 2.98
N ILE A 248 -3.56 13.55 3.86
CA ILE A 248 -2.14 13.44 3.50
C ILE A 248 -1.95 12.37 2.42
N THR A 249 -2.56 11.19 2.59
CA THR A 249 -2.42 10.08 1.63
C THR A 249 -3.01 10.44 0.25
N VAL A 250 -4.23 11.01 0.21
CA VAL A 250 -4.90 11.34 -1.05
C VAL A 250 -4.28 12.58 -1.72
N TRP A 251 -4.10 13.66 -0.97
CA TRP A 251 -3.70 14.95 -1.52
C TRP A 251 -2.19 15.08 -1.63
N LEU A 252 -1.42 14.85 -0.56
CA LEU A 252 0.02 15.10 -0.58
C LEU A 252 0.81 13.97 -1.22
N TRP A 253 0.41 12.72 -1.00
CA TRP A 253 1.19 11.57 -1.49
C TRP A 253 0.73 11.05 -2.85
N THR A 254 -0.52 11.28 -3.23
CA THR A 254 -1.06 10.78 -4.50
C THR A 254 -1.18 11.92 -5.51
N VAL A 255 -2.09 12.89 -5.27
CA VAL A 255 -2.38 13.98 -6.23
C VAL A 255 -1.21 14.95 -6.38
N TYR A 256 -0.58 15.34 -5.28
CA TYR A 256 0.46 16.35 -5.25
C TYR A 256 1.83 15.77 -4.84
N SER A 257 2.07 14.51 -5.22
CA SER A 257 3.32 13.79 -4.96
C SER A 257 4.56 14.51 -5.48
N SER A 258 4.41 15.29 -6.56
CA SER A 258 5.46 16.05 -7.24
C SER A 258 5.70 17.46 -6.68
N LEU A 259 5.04 17.86 -5.58
CA LEU A 259 5.27 19.18 -4.95
C LEU A 259 6.73 19.41 -4.54
N ASP A 260 7.43 18.34 -4.16
CA ASP A 260 8.85 18.38 -3.85
C ASP A 260 9.50 17.09 -4.36
N ARG A 261 10.58 17.25 -5.15
CA ARG A 261 11.33 16.12 -5.74
C ARG A 261 11.88 15.16 -4.68
N LEU A 262 12.27 15.67 -3.52
CA LEU A 262 12.82 14.85 -2.43
C LEU A 262 11.73 14.01 -1.76
N MET A 263 10.50 14.54 -1.68
CA MET A 263 9.38 13.81 -1.07
C MET A 263 8.97 12.58 -1.88
N VAL A 264 9.15 12.58 -3.20
CA VAL A 264 8.87 11.42 -4.06
C VAL A 264 9.60 10.16 -3.58
N TYR A 265 10.84 10.31 -3.09
CA TYR A 265 11.63 9.20 -2.55
C TYR A 265 11.17 8.73 -1.16
N LEU A 266 10.59 9.64 -0.36
CA LEU A 266 10.15 9.36 1.01
C LEU A 266 8.75 8.75 1.09
N ILE A 267 7.87 9.10 0.15
CA ILE A 267 6.46 8.65 0.14
C ILE A 267 6.34 7.11 0.21
N PRO A 268 7.08 6.31 -0.58
CA PRO A 268 7.00 4.84 -0.47
C PRO A 268 7.36 4.31 0.92
N ALA A 269 8.35 4.92 1.59
CA ALA A 269 8.74 4.53 2.95
C ALA A 269 7.64 4.90 3.95
N LEU A 270 7.08 6.10 3.85
CA LEU A 270 5.96 6.55 4.70
C LEU A 270 4.73 5.66 4.53
N HIS A 271 4.39 5.32 3.29
CA HIS A 271 3.31 4.38 2.97
C HIS A 271 3.54 2.99 3.58
N SER A 272 4.77 2.48 3.51
CA SER A 272 5.14 1.21 4.13
C SER A 272 5.01 1.25 5.65
N VAL A 273 5.41 2.35 6.29
CA VAL A 273 5.23 2.55 7.75
C VAL A 273 3.75 2.53 8.14
N GLN A 274 2.89 3.22 7.39
CA GLN A 274 1.44 3.16 7.62
C GLN A 274 0.94 1.71 7.56
N TYR A 275 1.34 0.95 6.55
CA TYR A 275 0.93 -0.45 6.42
C TYR A 275 1.42 -1.32 7.58
N LEU A 276 2.71 -1.21 7.91
CA LEU A 276 3.34 -1.97 8.99
C LEU A 276 2.66 -1.69 10.34
N TYR A 277 2.17 -0.47 10.55
CA TYR A 277 1.38 -0.13 11.73
C TYR A 277 0.06 -0.93 11.80
N PHE A 278 -0.66 -1.09 10.68
CA PHE A 278 -1.88 -1.90 10.64
C PHE A 278 -1.60 -3.40 10.82
N VAL A 279 -0.51 -3.90 10.23
CA VAL A 279 -0.05 -5.28 10.46
C VAL A 279 0.29 -5.47 11.94
N TRP A 280 0.99 -4.52 12.55
CA TRP A 280 1.31 -4.56 13.97
C TRP A 280 0.05 -4.59 14.83
N LEU A 281 -0.95 -3.73 14.57
CA LEU A 281 -2.23 -3.74 15.29
C LEU A 281 -2.90 -5.12 15.20
N LEU A 282 -3.03 -5.66 14.00
CA LEU A 282 -3.66 -6.95 13.75
C LEU A 282 -2.90 -8.07 14.47
N LYS A 283 -1.58 -8.16 14.26
CA LYS A 283 -0.76 -9.26 14.77
C LYS A 283 -0.49 -9.19 16.26
N ARG A 284 -0.42 -7.99 16.84
CA ARG A 284 -0.33 -7.82 18.30
C ARG A 284 -1.61 -8.30 18.98
N ASN A 285 -2.77 -7.94 18.44
CA ASN A 285 -4.05 -8.34 19.03
C ASN A 285 -4.32 -9.84 18.84
N GLU A 286 -3.99 -10.41 17.69
CA GLU A 286 -4.00 -11.86 17.45
C GLU A 286 -3.03 -12.59 18.41
N ALA A 287 -1.84 -12.04 18.62
CA ALA A 287 -0.86 -12.64 19.52
C ALA A 287 -1.32 -12.61 20.98
N ARG A 288 -1.97 -11.51 21.41
CA ARG A 288 -2.51 -11.37 22.77
C ARG A 288 -3.63 -12.36 23.07
N GLU A 289 -4.57 -12.56 22.15
CA GLU A 289 -5.63 -13.54 22.33
C GLU A 289 -5.05 -14.95 22.51
N ALA A 290 -4.03 -15.30 21.72
CA ALA A 290 -3.40 -16.61 21.77
C ALA A 290 -2.45 -16.81 22.98
N GLU A 291 -1.83 -15.75 23.50
CA GLU A 291 -1.03 -15.78 24.74
C GLU A 291 -1.93 -15.90 25.98
N GLY A 292 -3.18 -15.42 25.89
CA GLY A 292 -4.17 -15.55 26.96
C GLY A 292 -4.76 -16.97 27.10
N PRO A 293 -5.59 -17.17 28.14
CA PRO A 293 -6.39 -18.38 28.27
C PRO A 293 -7.34 -18.56 27.06
N PRO A 294 -7.63 -19.80 26.63
CA PRO A 294 -7.19 -21.07 27.22
C PRO A 294 -5.88 -21.61 26.63
N THR A 295 -5.30 -20.99 25.61
CA THR A 295 -4.21 -21.59 24.83
C THR A 295 -2.81 -21.31 25.37
N PHE A 296 -2.60 -20.23 26.14
CA PHE A 296 -1.31 -19.87 26.76
C PHE A 296 -0.11 -20.01 25.81
N GLY A 297 -0.25 -19.46 24.61
CA GLY A 297 0.75 -19.57 23.55
C GLY A 297 2.02 -18.76 23.80
N LYS A 298 2.88 -18.70 22.77
CA LYS A 298 4.16 -17.96 22.83
C LYS A 298 3.94 -16.47 23.17
N PRO A 299 4.86 -15.82 23.91
CA PRO A 299 4.77 -14.40 24.24
C PRO A 299 4.57 -13.52 23.01
N VAL A 300 3.73 -12.48 23.13
CA VAL A 300 3.47 -11.51 22.05
C VAL A 300 4.76 -10.95 21.47
N ALA A 301 5.73 -10.59 22.33
CA ALA A 301 7.01 -10.02 21.89
C ALA A 301 7.77 -10.98 20.96
N LEU A 302 7.84 -12.26 21.31
CA LEU A 302 8.52 -13.27 20.50
C LEU A 302 7.83 -13.48 19.16
N ARG A 303 6.49 -13.52 19.14
CA ARG A 303 5.72 -13.70 17.89
C ARG A 303 5.91 -12.52 16.94
N LEU A 304 5.92 -11.29 17.47
CA LEU A 304 6.17 -10.09 16.68
C LEU A 304 7.63 -9.99 16.21
N ALA A 305 8.59 -10.38 17.05
CA ALA A 305 10.01 -10.40 16.68
C ALA A 305 10.29 -11.40 15.55
N VAL A 306 9.74 -12.62 15.63
CA VAL A 306 9.85 -13.63 14.56
C VAL A 306 9.20 -13.13 13.27
N LEU A 307 8.03 -12.50 13.35
CA LEU A 307 7.38 -11.93 12.17
C LEU A 307 8.25 -10.84 11.51
N ALA A 308 8.79 -9.91 12.31
CA ALA A 308 9.64 -8.84 11.82
C ALA A 308 10.93 -9.37 11.19
N ALA A 309 11.63 -10.29 11.87
CA ALA A 309 12.84 -10.92 11.34
C ALA A 309 12.57 -11.69 10.04
N SER A 310 11.44 -12.42 9.98
CA SER A 310 11.02 -13.14 8.78
C SER A 310 10.69 -12.18 7.63
N ALA A 311 10.03 -11.07 7.92
CA ALA A 311 9.69 -10.05 6.92
C ALA A 311 10.95 -9.39 6.36
N VAL A 312 11.93 -9.05 7.21
CA VAL A 312 13.23 -8.52 6.77
C VAL A 312 13.99 -9.54 5.92
N GLY A 313 14.13 -10.78 6.40
CA GLY A 313 14.85 -11.82 5.67
C GLY A 313 14.22 -12.13 4.32
N LEU A 314 12.89 -12.33 4.29
CA LEU A 314 12.16 -12.61 3.05
C LEU A 314 12.17 -11.40 2.10
N GLY A 315 12.03 -10.18 2.62
CA GLY A 315 12.10 -8.95 1.84
C GLY A 315 13.44 -8.80 1.15
N TRP A 316 14.53 -9.02 1.88
CA TRP A 316 15.88 -9.01 1.32
C TRP A 316 16.04 -10.08 0.23
N VAL A 317 15.59 -11.31 0.46
CA VAL A 317 15.66 -12.38 -0.54
C VAL A 317 14.90 -12.00 -1.81
N LEU A 318 13.64 -11.55 -1.68
CA LEU A 318 12.77 -11.29 -2.83
C LEU A 318 13.21 -10.05 -3.64
N LEU A 319 13.65 -8.98 -2.99
CA LEU A 319 13.83 -7.68 -3.66
C LEU A 319 15.30 -7.30 -3.87
N ARG A 320 16.24 -8.12 -3.36
CA ARG A 320 17.68 -7.87 -3.50
C ARG A 320 18.45 -9.13 -3.85
N GLY A 321 18.41 -10.13 -2.97
CA GLY A 321 19.22 -11.34 -3.08
C GLY A 321 18.93 -12.15 -4.34
N ALA A 322 17.69 -12.60 -4.51
CA ALA A 322 17.30 -13.40 -5.68
C ALA A 322 17.44 -12.61 -6.99
N PRO A 323 16.98 -11.35 -7.10
CA PRO A 323 17.24 -10.52 -8.28
C PRO A 323 18.72 -10.42 -8.64
N ALA A 324 19.58 -10.03 -7.68
CA ALA A 324 21.01 -9.84 -7.94
C ALA A 324 21.71 -11.14 -8.35
N LEU A 325 21.32 -12.28 -7.75
CA LEU A 325 21.84 -13.59 -8.14
C LEU A 325 21.42 -13.97 -9.56
N LEU A 326 20.16 -13.71 -9.94
CA LEU A 326 19.65 -14.02 -11.28
C LEU A 326 20.25 -13.09 -12.34
N ASP A 327 20.29 -11.78 -12.07
CA ASP A 327 20.93 -10.81 -12.97
C ASP A 327 22.41 -11.17 -13.16
N GLY A 328 23.15 -11.44 -12.09
CA GLY A 328 24.57 -11.80 -12.18
C GLY A 328 24.85 -13.16 -12.84
N ALA A 329 23.93 -14.12 -12.76
CA ALA A 329 24.12 -15.47 -13.32
C ALA A 329 23.59 -15.62 -14.75
N LEU A 330 22.55 -14.88 -15.13
CA LEU A 330 21.80 -15.10 -16.37
C LEU A 330 21.89 -13.94 -17.36
N VAL A 331 22.34 -12.75 -16.95
CA VAL A 331 22.59 -11.63 -17.86
C VAL A 331 24.04 -11.73 -18.35
N PRO A 332 24.28 -11.96 -19.66
CA PRO A 332 25.63 -12.06 -20.19
C PRO A 332 26.43 -10.78 -19.93
N SER A 333 27.70 -10.90 -19.53
CA SER A 333 28.60 -9.75 -19.41
C SER A 333 28.91 -9.14 -20.78
N ALA A 334 28.11 -8.18 -21.25
CA ALA A 334 28.30 -7.18 -22.34
C ALA A 334 28.94 -7.61 -23.68
N SER A 335 29.39 -8.86 -23.83
CA SER A 335 30.22 -9.37 -24.92
C SER A 335 29.58 -10.54 -25.66
N ALA A 336 28.39 -10.98 -25.23
CA ALA A 336 27.64 -12.06 -25.85
C ALA A 336 26.12 -11.81 -25.78
N GLY A 337 25.57 -11.22 -26.84
CA GLY A 337 24.16 -11.45 -27.22
C GLY A 337 23.21 -10.25 -27.15
N GLU A 338 22.67 -9.90 -28.32
CA GLU A 338 21.64 -8.89 -28.58
C GLU A 338 20.28 -9.17 -27.89
N SER A 339 20.05 -10.36 -27.33
CA SER A 339 18.72 -10.82 -26.90
C SER A 339 18.18 -10.15 -25.64
N THR A 340 19.02 -9.57 -24.77
CA THR A 340 18.58 -8.81 -23.60
C THR A 340 18.88 -7.32 -23.72
N ALA A 341 19.43 -6.86 -24.84
CA ALA A 341 19.83 -5.46 -25.03
C ALA A 341 18.66 -4.48 -24.81
N GLY A 342 17.43 -4.89 -25.12
CA GLY A 342 16.23 -4.07 -24.87
C GLY A 342 15.78 -4.00 -23.41
N LEU A 343 16.18 -4.93 -22.54
CA LEU A 343 15.72 -4.98 -21.14
C LEU A 343 16.69 -4.32 -20.14
N GLY A 344 17.86 -3.88 -20.62
CA GLY A 344 18.89 -3.24 -19.80
C GLY A 344 19.66 -4.20 -18.89
N GLU A 345 20.35 -3.64 -17.88
CA GLU A 345 21.36 -4.36 -17.08
C GLU A 345 20.78 -5.22 -15.95
N THR A 346 19.54 -4.95 -15.52
CA THR A 346 18.92 -5.63 -14.36
C THR A 346 17.49 -6.14 -14.65
N PRO A 347 17.29 -6.93 -15.71
CA PRO A 347 15.96 -7.39 -16.14
C PRO A 347 15.25 -8.26 -15.10
N TYR A 348 15.97 -9.05 -14.30
CA TYR A 348 15.37 -9.89 -13.25
C TYR A 348 14.98 -9.07 -12.03
N LEU A 349 15.74 -8.03 -11.68
CA LEU A 349 15.30 -7.02 -10.72
C LEU A 349 13.99 -6.38 -11.14
N ALA A 350 13.89 -5.89 -12.38
CA ALA A 350 12.65 -5.30 -12.88
C ALA A 350 11.48 -6.31 -12.80
N ALA A 351 11.67 -7.53 -13.31
CA ALA A 351 10.64 -8.56 -13.34
C ALA A 351 10.13 -8.92 -11.93
N ILE A 352 11.03 -9.21 -10.99
CA ILE A 352 10.67 -9.63 -9.64
C ILE A 352 10.08 -8.46 -8.85
N TYR A 353 10.66 -7.27 -8.98
CA TYR A 353 10.16 -6.08 -8.30
C TYR A 353 8.71 -5.78 -8.71
N VAL A 354 8.43 -5.79 -10.01
CA VAL A 354 7.10 -5.54 -10.57
C VAL A 354 6.12 -6.65 -10.19
N PHE A 355 6.54 -7.92 -10.27
CA PHE A 355 5.75 -9.06 -9.80
C PHE A 355 5.32 -8.87 -8.34
N VAL A 356 6.27 -8.56 -7.46
CA VAL A 356 6.03 -8.43 -6.02
C VAL A 356 5.04 -7.30 -5.75
N ASN A 357 5.22 -6.14 -6.39
CA ASN A 357 4.35 -4.99 -6.20
C ASN A 357 2.91 -5.25 -6.69
N ILE A 358 2.74 -5.82 -7.88
CA ILE A 358 1.40 -6.11 -8.42
C ILE A 358 0.70 -7.17 -7.58
N HIS A 359 1.39 -8.26 -7.25
CA HIS A 359 0.78 -9.33 -6.44
C HIS A 359 0.45 -8.86 -5.02
N HIS A 360 1.30 -8.01 -4.42
CA HIS A 360 1.02 -7.36 -3.14
C HIS A 360 -0.31 -6.60 -3.15
N TYR A 361 -0.57 -5.79 -4.18
CA TYR A 361 -1.86 -5.11 -4.35
C TYR A 361 -3.05 -6.09 -4.30
N PHE A 362 -2.95 -7.21 -5.02
CA PHE A 362 -4.01 -8.20 -5.06
C PHE A 362 -4.19 -8.89 -3.70
N MET A 363 -3.10 -9.26 -3.01
CA MET A 363 -3.17 -9.86 -1.67
C MET A 363 -3.87 -8.93 -0.68
N ASP A 364 -3.52 -7.65 -0.70
CA ASP A 364 -4.14 -6.64 0.14
C ASP A 364 -5.62 -6.42 -0.17
N SER A 365 -6.03 -6.59 -1.43
CA SER A 365 -7.43 -6.56 -1.82
C SER A 365 -8.29 -7.65 -1.16
N VAL A 366 -7.65 -8.67 -0.58
CA VAL A 366 -8.27 -9.82 0.10
C VAL A 366 -8.08 -9.75 1.62
N ILE A 367 -6.87 -9.45 2.11
CA ILE A 367 -6.53 -9.44 3.55
C ILE A 367 -7.36 -8.39 4.29
N TRP A 368 -7.43 -7.17 3.76
CA TRP A 368 -7.97 -6.02 4.49
C TRP A 368 -9.49 -5.83 4.32
N ARG A 369 -10.17 -6.81 3.74
CA ARG A 369 -11.61 -6.72 3.53
C ARG A 369 -12.37 -6.97 4.83
N ARG A 370 -13.48 -6.26 4.99
CA ARG A 370 -14.37 -6.41 6.15
C ARG A 370 -14.94 -7.82 6.32
N ASP A 371 -15.11 -8.57 5.24
CA ASP A 371 -15.59 -9.96 5.25
C ASP A 371 -14.48 -10.98 5.61
N ASN A 372 -13.23 -10.55 5.73
CA ASN A 372 -12.17 -11.39 6.27
C ASN A 372 -12.27 -11.42 7.81
N PRO A 373 -12.51 -12.58 8.44
CA PRO A 373 -12.68 -12.69 9.89
C PRO A 373 -11.47 -12.19 10.70
N ASP A 374 -10.25 -12.28 10.15
CA ASP A 374 -9.03 -11.80 10.81
C ASP A 374 -9.04 -10.28 11.02
N THR A 375 -9.82 -9.52 10.24
CA THR A 375 -9.89 -8.05 10.41
C THR A 375 -10.58 -7.61 11.70
N ARG A 376 -11.23 -8.52 12.44
CA ARG A 376 -11.78 -8.25 13.78
C ARG A 376 -10.70 -7.72 14.74
N TYR A 377 -9.47 -8.20 14.60
CA TYR A 377 -8.33 -7.79 15.41
C TYR A 377 -7.95 -6.31 15.25
N LEU A 378 -8.31 -5.68 14.12
CA LEU A 378 -8.10 -4.25 13.91
C LEU A 378 -9.04 -3.38 14.74
N LEU A 379 -10.16 -3.91 15.21
CA LEU A 379 -11.17 -3.17 15.96
C LEU A 379 -11.06 -3.37 17.47
N HIS A 380 -10.31 -4.36 17.94
CA HIS A 380 -10.06 -4.55 19.36
C HIS A 380 -9.27 -3.36 19.92
N SER A 381 -9.93 -2.54 20.72
CA SER A 381 -9.29 -1.54 21.56
C SER A 381 -8.56 -2.27 22.70
N SER A 382 -7.35 -1.81 23.01
CA SER A 382 -6.54 -2.34 24.11
C SER A 382 -6.18 -1.25 25.09
#